data_AF-A0A8K1D5B7-F1
#
_entry.id   AF-A0A8K1D5B7-F1
#
_cell.length_a   1.000
_cell.length_b   1.000
_cell.length_c   1.000
_cell.angle_alpha   90.00
_cell.angle_beta   90.00
_cell.angle_gamma   90.00
#
_symmetry.space_group_name_H-M   'P 1'
#
loop_
_entity.id
_entity.type
_entity.pdbx_description
1 polymer ?
#
loop_
_entity_poly.entity_id
_entity_poly.type
_entity_poly.pdbx_seq_one_letter_code
_entity_poly.pdbx_strand_id
1 'polypeptide(L)'
;MVCGTSFVSSAEKYPETRIIHYMDDLLIAALTQQELQKARDCVIAEVQNAGLEISTSKIQEVAPWKYLGWRISEQTIRHQKIQIKAEVNNLQDLQQLLGEINWMRPVLGITNDELTSLFNLLRGDCNIKSPRTLTPEAQEALERIAEALQQRQAHRFVESLPFFLAVLGEKYNCMV
;
A
#
# COMPACT_ATOMS: atom_id res chain seq x y z
N MET A 1 -16.64 16.52 1.03
CA MET A 1 -16.59 15.92 -0.31
C MET A 1 -16.18 17.02 -1.28
N VAL A 2 -14.89 17.29 -1.42
CA VAL A 2 -14.40 18.19 -2.48
C VAL A 2 -14.44 17.37 -3.76
N CYS A 3 -15.44 17.67 -4.60
CA CYS A 3 -15.62 17.08 -5.91
C CYS A 3 -14.30 17.19 -6.70
N GLY A 4 -13.96 16.17 -7.47
CA GLY A 4 -12.68 16.01 -8.17
C GLY A 4 -12.43 17.02 -9.31
N THR A 5 -12.94 18.25 -9.22
CA THR A 5 -12.78 19.29 -10.25
C THR A 5 -11.53 20.14 -10.05
N SER A 6 -11.05 20.34 -8.83
CA SER A 6 -9.86 21.19 -8.57
C SER A 6 -8.54 20.48 -8.91
N PHE A 7 -8.37 19.21 -8.52
CA PHE A 7 -7.13 18.48 -8.86
C PHE A 7 -7.03 18.11 -10.34
N VAL A 8 -8.16 18.00 -11.05
CA VAL A 8 -8.19 17.77 -12.50
C VAL A 8 -7.62 18.99 -13.24
N SER A 9 -7.89 20.22 -12.81
CA SER A 9 -7.32 21.41 -13.46
C SER A 9 -5.81 21.55 -13.28
N SER A 10 -5.27 21.08 -12.15
CA SER A 10 -3.81 21.03 -11.93
C SER A 10 -3.13 19.93 -12.75
N ALA A 11 -3.76 18.77 -12.92
CA ALA A 11 -3.26 17.70 -13.79
C ALA A 11 -3.32 18.09 -15.29
N GLU A 12 -4.34 18.82 -15.72
CA GLU A 12 -4.45 19.34 -17.09
C GLU A 12 -3.40 20.43 -17.39
N LYS A 13 -3.03 21.25 -16.40
CA LYS A 13 -1.99 22.29 -16.54
C LYS A 13 -0.57 21.74 -16.65
N TYR A 14 -0.34 20.53 -16.15
CA TYR A 14 0.99 19.90 -16.12
C TYR A 14 0.89 18.44 -16.59
N PRO A 15 0.81 18.18 -17.91
CA PRO A 15 0.60 16.83 -18.44
C PRO A 15 1.73 15.85 -18.08
N GLU A 16 2.94 16.36 -17.85
CA GLU A 16 4.12 15.60 -17.43
C GLU A 16 4.19 15.38 -15.90
N THR A 17 3.23 15.92 -15.14
CA THR A 17 3.13 15.74 -13.69
C THR A 17 2.04 14.73 -13.36
N ARG A 18 2.36 13.77 -12.49
CA ARG A 18 1.38 12.85 -11.89
C ARG A 18 0.99 13.38 -10.52
N ILE A 19 -0.31 13.63 -10.33
CA ILE A 19 -0.90 13.95 -9.03
C ILE A 19 -1.82 12.80 -8.66
N ILE A 20 -1.52 12.11 -7.55
CA ILE A 20 -2.33 11.01 -7.02
C ILE A 20 -2.88 11.47 -5.67
N HIS A 21 -4.20 11.40 -5.54
CA HIS A 21 -4.92 11.81 -4.34
C HIS A 21 -5.63 10.61 -3.73
N TYR A 22 -5.40 10.38 -2.43
CA TYR A 22 -6.12 9.37 -1.67
C TYR A 22 -6.48 9.92 -0.29
N MET A 23 -7.78 10.10 -0.04
CA MET A 23 -8.31 10.69 1.20
C MET A 23 -7.71 12.06 1.55
N ASP A 24 -6.78 12.13 2.50
CA ASP A 24 -6.06 13.33 2.93
C ASP A 24 -4.59 13.36 2.48
N ASP A 25 -4.13 12.30 1.81
CA ASP A 25 -2.77 12.17 1.29
C ASP A 25 -2.68 12.53 -0.20
N LEU A 26 -1.69 13.36 -0.54
CA LEU A 26 -1.36 13.78 -1.91
C LEU A 26 0.06 13.35 -2.26
N LEU A 27 0.22 12.72 -3.42
CA LEU A 27 1.52 12.40 -4.02
C LEU A 27 1.65 13.17 -5.32
N ILE A 28 2.73 13.94 -5.46
CA ILE A 28 3.05 14.71 -6.66
C ILE A 28 4.40 14.21 -7.19
N ALA A 29 4.45 13.83 -8.47
CA ALA A 29 5.67 13.41 -9.15
C ALA A 29 5.78 14.12 -10.49
N ALA A 30 6.98 14.59 -10.83
CA ALA A 30 7.27 15.25 -12.10
C ALA A 30 8.66 14.83 -12.61
N LEU A 31 8.95 15.12 -13.89
CA LEU A 31 10.24 14.80 -14.51
C LEU A 31 11.37 15.70 -14.02
N THR A 32 11.06 16.96 -13.70
CA THR A 32 12.04 17.94 -13.21
C THR A 32 11.66 18.52 -11.86
N GLN A 33 12.67 18.95 -11.09
CA GLN A 33 12.45 19.63 -9.81
C GLN A 33 11.65 20.93 -9.97
N GLN A 34 11.84 21.64 -11.08
CA GLN A 34 11.14 22.89 -11.35
C GLN A 34 9.65 22.66 -11.61
N GLU A 35 9.29 21.62 -12.36
CA GLU A 35 7.89 21.23 -12.58
C GLU A 35 7.25 20.72 -11.30
N LEU A 36 7.98 19.94 -10.50
CA LEU A 36 7.51 19.46 -9.20
C LEU A 36 7.16 20.63 -8.27
N GLN A 37 8.04 21.63 -8.18
CA GLN A 37 7.80 22.83 -7.36
C GLN A 37 6.58 23.61 -7.86
N LYS A 38 6.49 23.86 -9.17
CA LYS A 38 5.34 24.57 -9.77
C LYS A 38 4.01 23.86 -9.50
N ALA A 39 3.97 22.54 -9.70
CA ALA A 39 2.77 21.75 -9.47
C ALA A 39 2.39 21.73 -7.99
N ARG A 40 3.37 21.56 -7.09
CA ARG A 40 3.15 21.60 -5.65
C ARG A 40 2.61 22.95 -5.19
N ASP A 41 3.22 24.05 -5.60
CA ASP A 41 2.79 25.39 -5.18
C ASP A 41 1.39 25.71 -5.70
N CYS A 42 1.06 25.24 -6.92
CA CYS A 42 -0.30 25.29 -7.47
C CYS A 42 -1.31 24.49 -6.62
N VAL A 43 -0.97 23.25 -6.28
CA VAL A 43 -1.80 22.39 -5.41
C VAL A 43 -2.00 23.03 -4.04
N ILE A 44 -0.95 23.58 -3.42
CA ILE A 44 -1.05 24.26 -2.13
C ILE A 44 -2.02 25.44 -2.22
N ALA A 45 -1.89 26.27 -3.26
CA ALA A 45 -2.80 27.40 -3.46
C ALA A 45 -4.25 26.95 -3.67
N GLU A 46 -4.50 25.88 -4.44
CA GLU A 46 -5.85 25.34 -4.66
C GLU A 46 -6.47 24.78 -3.37
N VAL A 47 -5.69 24.05 -2.56
CA VAL A 47 -6.14 23.50 -1.28
C VAL A 47 -6.48 24.63 -0.30
N GLN A 48 -5.62 25.65 -0.22
CA GLN A 48 -5.86 26.84 0.62
C GLN A 48 -7.09 27.63 0.16
N ASN A 49 -7.26 27.83 -1.16
CA ASN A 49 -8.42 28.49 -1.73
C ASN A 49 -9.73 27.74 -1.45
N ALA A 50 -9.66 26.41 -1.30
CA ALA A 50 -10.78 25.57 -0.88
C ALA A 50 -11.06 25.63 0.65
N GLY A 51 -10.29 26.43 1.40
CA GLY A 51 -10.41 26.57 2.86
C GLY A 51 -9.81 25.40 3.65
N LEU A 52 -8.97 24.58 3.01
CA LEU A 52 -8.28 23.47 3.66
C LEU A 52 -6.85 23.86 4.02
N GLU A 53 -6.32 23.28 5.10
CA GLU A 53 -4.96 23.53 5.58
C GLU A 53 -4.04 22.35 5.26
N ILE A 54 -2.85 22.67 4.76
CA ILE A 54 -1.78 21.67 4.57
C ILE A 54 -0.83 21.76 5.76
N SER A 55 -0.69 20.64 6.45
CA SER A 55 0.30 20.51 7.52
C SER A 55 1.70 20.47 6.94
N THR A 56 2.45 21.56 7.10
CA THR A 56 3.82 21.68 6.58
C THR A 56 4.77 20.64 7.15
N SER A 57 4.53 20.18 8.39
CA SER A 57 5.30 19.11 9.03
C SER A 57 5.10 17.73 8.40
N LYS A 58 4.04 17.53 7.61
CA LYS A 58 3.78 16.30 6.86
C LYS A 58 4.34 16.32 5.43
N ILE A 59 4.85 17.46 4.96
CA ILE A 59 5.45 17.57 3.62
C ILE A 59 6.77 16.79 3.60
N GLN A 60 6.91 15.90 2.61
CA GLN A 60 8.09 15.08 2.41
C GLN A 60 8.70 15.39 1.04
N GLU A 61 9.86 16.04 1.02
CA GLU A 61 10.53 16.44 -0.23
C GLU A 61 11.69 15.52 -0.62
N VAL A 62 12.30 14.85 0.37
CA VAL A 62 13.50 14.05 0.18
C VAL A 62 13.19 12.58 0.46
N ALA A 63 13.74 11.69 -0.38
CA ALA A 63 13.63 10.25 -0.17
C ALA A 63 14.27 9.83 1.17
N PRO A 64 13.75 8.80 1.85
CA PRO A 64 12.61 7.97 1.46
C PRO A 64 11.26 8.60 1.83
N TRP A 65 10.32 8.61 0.88
CA TRP A 65 8.96 9.11 1.10
C TRP A 65 8.05 8.02 1.67
N LYS A 66 7.08 8.43 2.48
CA LYS A 66 6.01 7.57 3.01
C LYS A 66 4.68 7.96 2.37
N TYR A 67 3.99 6.99 1.78
CA TYR A 67 2.67 7.19 1.17
C TYR A 67 1.85 5.90 1.28
N LEU A 68 0.64 5.94 1.85
CA LEU A 68 -0.28 4.78 1.96
C LEU A 68 0.36 3.48 2.49
N GLY A 69 1.19 3.58 3.53
CA GLY A 69 1.88 2.41 4.10
C GLY A 69 3.09 1.92 3.29
N TRP A 70 3.47 2.63 2.23
CA TRP A 70 4.67 2.36 1.42
C TRP A 70 5.83 3.27 1.82
N ARG A 71 7.04 2.74 1.66
CA ARG A 71 8.31 3.47 1.68
C ARG A 71 8.84 3.51 0.26
N ILE A 72 8.83 4.70 -0.32
CA ILE A 72 9.25 4.97 -1.69
C ILE A 72 10.65 5.56 -1.65
N SER A 73 11.55 5.02 -2.45
CA SER A 73 12.87 5.58 -2.73
C SER A 73 12.96 5.91 -4.22
N GLU A 74 14.09 6.46 -4.66
CA GLU A 74 14.29 6.82 -6.06
C GLU A 74 14.13 5.62 -7.01
N GLN A 75 14.52 4.41 -6.56
CA GLN A 75 14.57 3.21 -7.40
C GLN A 75 13.62 2.09 -6.95
N THR A 76 13.28 2.05 -5.66
CA THR A 76 12.52 0.93 -5.08
C THR A 76 11.32 1.41 -4.27
N ILE A 77 10.26 0.62 -4.32
CA ILE A 77 9.09 0.76 -3.46
C ILE A 77 9.03 -0.49 -2.59
N ARG A 78 9.00 -0.28 -1.28
CA ARG A 78 8.92 -1.35 -0.29
C ARG A 78 7.81 -1.04 0.69
N HIS A 79 7.22 -2.05 1.31
CA HIS A 79 6.32 -1.79 2.43
C HIS A 79 7.06 -1.04 3.54
N GLN A 80 6.35 -0.14 4.24
CA GLN A 80 6.82 0.31 5.54
C GLN A 80 6.96 -0.92 6.42
N LYS A 81 7.96 -0.94 7.31
CA LYS A 81 8.29 -2.11 8.13
C LYS A 81 7.05 -2.49 8.96
N ILE A 82 6.25 -3.41 8.46
CA ILE A 82 5.12 -3.97 9.18
C ILE A 82 5.74 -5.04 10.05
N GLN A 83 5.88 -4.71 11.34
CA GLN A 83 6.10 -5.73 12.34
C GLN A 83 4.77 -6.44 12.51
N ILE A 84 4.62 -7.60 11.86
CA ILE A 84 3.52 -8.52 12.14
C ILE A 84 3.66 -8.87 13.62
N LYS A 85 2.88 -8.21 14.47
CA LYS A 85 2.85 -8.50 15.90
C LYS A 85 2.10 -9.82 16.07
N ALA A 86 2.83 -10.87 16.41
CA ALA A 86 2.26 -12.19 16.70
C ALA A 86 1.55 -12.24 18.07
N GLU A 87 1.54 -11.14 18.83
CA GLU A 87 0.85 -11.03 20.12
C GLU A 87 -0.66 -10.86 19.91
N VAL A 88 -1.35 -11.97 19.66
CA VAL A 88 -2.82 -12.02 19.59
C VAL A 88 -3.34 -12.58 20.91
N ASN A 89 -4.04 -11.76 21.68
CA ASN A 89 -4.65 -12.17 22.96
C ASN A 89 -6.17 -12.26 22.87
N ASN A 90 -6.79 -11.52 21.94
CA ASN A 90 -8.23 -11.43 21.80
C ASN A 90 -8.65 -11.27 20.32
N LEU A 91 -9.97 -11.27 20.09
CA LEU A 91 -10.54 -11.12 18.75
C LEU A 91 -10.19 -9.78 18.09
N GLN A 92 -10.09 -8.69 18.85
CA GLN A 92 -9.68 -7.38 18.33
C GLN A 92 -8.25 -7.41 17.79
N ASP A 93 -7.31 -7.99 18.53
CA ASP A 93 -5.90 -8.12 18.08
C ASP A 93 -5.84 -8.94 16.79
N LEU A 94 -6.59 -10.05 16.72
CA LEU A 94 -6.68 -10.91 15.54
C LEU A 94 -7.27 -10.16 14.33
N GLN A 95 -8.32 -9.37 14.54
CA GLN A 95 -8.95 -8.59 13.47
C GLN A 95 -8.02 -7.50 12.94
N GLN A 96 -7.29 -6.83 13.83
CA GLN A 96 -6.29 -5.83 13.43
C GLN A 96 -5.19 -6.48 12.59
N LEU A 97 -4.66 -7.61 13.05
CA LEU A 97 -3.65 -8.39 12.33
C LEU A 97 -4.13 -8.82 10.94
N LEU A 98 -5.34 -9.37 10.84
CA LEU A 98 -5.91 -9.78 9.55
C LEU A 98 -6.24 -8.59 8.65
N GLY A 99 -6.58 -7.43 9.22
CA GLY A 99 -6.73 -6.18 8.46
C GLY A 99 -5.41 -5.75 7.81
N GLU A 100 -4.31 -5.78 8.56
CA GLU A 100 -2.98 -5.48 8.05
C GLU A 100 -2.55 -6.47 6.95
N ILE A 101 -2.78 -7.77 7.16
CA ILE A 101 -2.44 -8.80 6.16
C ILE A 101 -3.28 -8.65 4.89
N ASN A 102 -4.59 -8.41 5.02
CA ASN A 102 -5.47 -8.22 3.87
C ASN A 102 -5.09 -6.97 3.06
N TRP A 103 -4.64 -5.90 3.72
CA TRP A 103 -4.11 -4.71 3.03
C TRP A 103 -2.89 -5.03 2.15
N MET A 104 -2.01 -5.93 2.60
CA MET A 104 -0.78 -6.30 1.88
C MET A 104 -1.01 -7.38 0.81
N ARG A 105 -2.16 -8.04 0.84
CA ARG A 105 -2.46 -9.20 0.00
C ARG A 105 -2.19 -9.00 -1.50
N PRO A 106 -2.56 -7.86 -2.14
CA PRO A 106 -2.30 -7.64 -3.57
C PRO A 106 -0.81 -7.68 -3.93
N VAL A 107 0.06 -7.35 -2.97
CA VAL A 107 1.50 -7.22 -3.16
C VAL A 107 2.20 -8.54 -2.92
N LEU A 108 1.72 -9.28 -1.92
CA LEU A 108 2.31 -10.53 -1.49
C LEU A 108 1.85 -11.72 -2.33
N GLY A 109 0.77 -11.57 -3.10
CA GLY A 109 0.21 -12.68 -3.89
C GLY A 109 -0.27 -13.83 -3.01
N ILE A 110 -0.67 -13.53 -1.77
CA ILE A 110 -1.14 -14.53 -0.80
C ILE A 110 -2.51 -15.03 -1.21
N THR A 111 -2.64 -16.35 -1.26
CA THR A 111 -3.86 -17.07 -1.55
C THR A 111 -4.78 -17.13 -0.33
N ASN A 112 -6.08 -17.41 -0.53
CA ASN A 112 -6.98 -17.65 0.61
C ASN A 112 -6.57 -18.90 1.40
N ASP A 113 -6.01 -19.89 0.72
CA ASP A 113 -5.61 -21.16 1.32
C ASP A 113 -4.50 -20.94 2.36
N GLU A 114 -3.52 -20.10 2.04
CA GLU A 114 -2.45 -19.70 2.96
C GLU A 114 -2.94 -18.94 4.20
N LEU A 115 -4.09 -18.26 4.12
CA LEU A 115 -4.69 -17.53 5.26
C LEU A 115 -5.77 -18.32 5.99
N THR A 116 -6.06 -19.55 5.56
CA THR A 116 -7.19 -20.32 6.09
C THR A 116 -7.04 -20.60 7.59
N SER A 117 -5.83 -20.91 8.06
CA SER A 117 -5.55 -21.11 9.49
C SER A 117 -5.87 -19.87 10.31
N LEU A 118 -5.56 -18.67 9.81
CA LEU A 118 -5.85 -17.40 10.46
C LEU A 118 -7.35 -17.06 10.43
N PHE A 119 -8.03 -17.27 9.29
CA PHE A 119 -9.46 -17.01 9.19
C PHE A 119 -10.31 -17.93 10.06
N ASN A 120 -9.86 -19.17 10.30
CA ASN A 120 -10.55 -20.08 11.21
C ASN A 120 -10.59 -19.56 12.65
N LEU A 121 -9.62 -18.74 13.07
CA LEU A 121 -9.59 -18.13 14.41
C LEU A 121 -10.64 -17.01 14.59
N LEU A 122 -11.23 -16.50 13.50
CA LEU A 122 -12.33 -15.53 13.59
C LEU A 122 -13.64 -16.17 14.04
N ARG A 123 -13.77 -17.50 13.93
CA ARG A 123 -14.98 -18.21 14.34
C ARG A 123 -15.13 -18.21 15.87
N GLY A 124 -16.35 -18.43 16.34
CA GLY A 124 -16.68 -18.47 17.76
C GLY A 124 -17.37 -17.20 18.25
N ASP A 125 -17.14 -16.86 19.52
CA ASP A 125 -17.75 -15.69 20.17
C ASP A 125 -17.32 -14.39 19.47
N CYS A 126 -18.31 -13.57 19.12
CA CYS A 126 -18.16 -12.31 18.39
C CYS A 126 -17.74 -11.12 19.28
N ASN A 127 -17.61 -11.32 20.59
CA ASN A 127 -17.11 -10.29 21.48
C ASN A 127 -15.64 -9.95 21.14
N ILE A 128 -15.35 -8.66 20.89
CA ILE A 128 -14.01 -8.18 20.55
C ILE A 128 -12.95 -8.52 21.63
N LYS A 129 -13.38 -8.67 22.89
CA LYS A 129 -12.51 -9.05 24.01
C LYS A 129 -12.43 -10.56 24.23
N SER A 130 -13.13 -11.35 23.42
CA SER A 130 -13.11 -12.80 23.50
C SER A 130 -11.67 -13.29 23.29
N PRO A 131 -11.14 -14.17 24.15
CA PRO A 131 -9.74 -14.59 24.06
C PRO A 131 -9.49 -15.31 22.74
N ARG A 132 -8.34 -15.04 22.14
CA ARG A 132 -7.83 -15.71 20.95
C ARG A 132 -6.37 -16.02 21.16
N THR A 133 -5.95 -17.15 20.62
CA THR A 133 -4.56 -17.58 20.64
C THR A 133 -4.24 -18.15 19.28
N LEU A 134 -3.07 -17.81 18.74
CA LEU A 134 -2.60 -18.36 17.49
C LEU A 134 -2.36 -19.87 17.65
N THR A 135 -2.88 -20.66 16.72
CA THR A 135 -2.48 -22.07 16.62
C THR A 135 -1.09 -22.16 15.99
N PRO A 136 -0.37 -23.27 16.16
CA PRO A 136 0.94 -23.46 15.53
C PRO A 136 0.89 -23.25 14.00
N GLU A 137 -0.17 -23.70 13.33
CA GLU A 137 -0.35 -23.55 11.88
C GLU A 137 -0.61 -22.09 11.48
N ALA A 138 -1.32 -21.34 12.32
CA ALA A 138 -1.53 -19.91 12.11
C ALA A 138 -0.22 -19.12 12.31
N GLN A 139 0.60 -19.53 13.27
CA GLN A 139 1.90 -18.92 13.51
C GLN A 139 2.89 -19.19 12.37
N GLU A 140 2.96 -20.43 11.88
CA GLU A 140 3.78 -20.77 10.72
C GLU A 140 3.35 -19.98 9.46
N ALA A 141 2.04 -19.85 9.23
CA ALA A 141 1.52 -19.02 8.13
C ALA A 141 1.97 -17.55 8.25
N LEU A 142 1.93 -16.98 9.46
CA LEU A 142 2.40 -15.61 9.71
C LEU A 142 3.89 -15.44 9.47
N GLU A 143 4.71 -16.42 9.86
CA GLU A 143 6.16 -16.40 9.64
C GLU A 143 6.49 -16.41 8.15
N ARG A 144 5.82 -17.25 7.35
CA ARG A 144 5.96 -17.27 5.89
C ARG A 144 5.56 -15.94 5.25
N ILE A 145 4.47 -15.33 5.73
CA ILE A 145 4.03 -13.99 5.27
C ILE A 145 5.08 -12.93 5.63
N ALA A 146 5.61 -12.97 6.85
CA ALA A 146 6.65 -12.04 7.31
C ALA A 146 7.93 -12.17 6.48
N GLU A 147 8.33 -13.40 6.14
CA GLU A 147 9.48 -13.66 5.27
C GLU A 147 9.23 -13.15 3.85
N ALA A 148 8.07 -13.47 3.27
CA ALA A 148 7.69 -12.98 1.94
C ALA A 148 7.70 -11.45 1.88
N LEU A 149 7.22 -10.78 2.94
CA LEU A 149 7.25 -9.32 3.06
C LEU A 149 8.66 -8.75 3.03
N GLN A 150 9.62 -9.41 3.68
CA GLN A 150 11.01 -8.94 3.71
C GLN A 150 11.70 -9.09 2.35
N GLN A 151 11.35 -10.13 1.58
CA GLN A 151 11.94 -10.40 0.27
C GLN A 151 11.29 -9.61 -0.87
N ARG A 152 10.02 -9.20 -0.71
CA ARG A 152 9.28 -8.50 -1.77
C ARG A 152 9.68 -7.03 -1.85
N GLN A 153 10.19 -6.63 -3.01
CA GLN A 153 10.37 -5.24 -3.40
C GLN A 153 9.85 -5.02 -4.83
N ALA A 154 9.34 -3.82 -5.10
CA ALA A 154 9.05 -3.38 -6.45
C ALA A 154 10.11 -2.39 -6.91
N HIS A 155 10.44 -2.44 -8.20
CA HIS A 155 11.31 -1.49 -8.85
C HIS A 155 10.48 -0.51 -9.68
N ARG A 156 10.97 0.73 -9.82
CA ARG A 156 10.32 1.72 -10.65
C ARG A 156 10.38 1.30 -12.12
N PHE A 157 9.24 1.37 -12.79
CA PHE A 157 9.17 1.21 -14.23
C PHE A 157 9.73 2.45 -14.94
N VAL A 158 10.50 2.26 -16.01
CA VAL A 158 11.05 3.35 -16.83
C VAL A 158 10.33 3.33 -18.17
N GLU A 159 9.45 4.29 -18.39
CA GLU A 159 8.57 4.34 -19.58
C GLU A 159 9.34 4.42 -20.90
N SER A 160 10.54 5.00 -20.89
CA SER A 160 11.37 5.14 -22.11
C SER A 160 12.08 3.87 -22.54
N LEU A 161 12.07 2.81 -21.72
CA LEU A 161 12.71 1.54 -22.06
C LEU A 161 11.68 0.53 -22.57
N PRO A 162 11.97 -0.23 -23.64
CA PRO A 162 11.06 -1.24 -24.14
C PRO A 162 10.91 -2.36 -23.10
N PHE A 163 9.67 -2.81 -22.90
CA PHE A 163 9.35 -3.93 -22.00
C PHE A 163 8.64 -5.03 -22.79
N PHE A 164 9.20 -6.23 -22.75
CA PHE A 164 8.66 -7.41 -23.41
C PHE A 164 8.31 -8.45 -22.35
N LEU A 165 7.04 -8.89 -22.32
CA LEU A 165 6.55 -9.90 -21.39
C LEU A 165 5.85 -11.01 -22.17
N ALA A 166 6.29 -12.24 -21.95
CA ALA A 166 5.58 -13.44 -22.39
C ALA A 166 5.25 -14.27 -21.15
N VAL A 167 3.96 -14.56 -20.95
CA VAL A 167 3.48 -15.44 -19.87
C VAL A 167 3.10 -16.78 -20.51
N LEU A 168 3.81 -17.84 -20.16
CA LEU A 168 3.51 -19.20 -20.59
C LEU A 168 2.81 -19.92 -19.43
N GLY A 169 1.55 -20.33 -19.64
CA GLY A 169 0.82 -21.13 -18.66
C GLY A 169 1.15 -22.61 -18.79
N GLU A 170 1.37 -23.29 -17.66
CA GLU A 170 1.46 -24.75 -17.65
C GLU A 170 0.09 -25.37 -17.96
N LYS A 171 0.03 -26.24 -18.98
CA LYS A 171 -1.06 -27.19 -19.11
C LYS A 171 -0.83 -28.29 -18.09
N TYR A 172 -1.59 -28.30 -16.99
CA TYR A 172 -1.77 -29.52 -16.22
C TYR A 172 -2.44 -30.55 -17.14
N ASN A 173 -1.71 -31.60 -17.52
CA ASN A 173 -2.31 -32.76 -18.17
C ASN A 173 -3.30 -33.40 -17.20
N CYS A 174 -4.60 -33.26 -17.45
CA CYS A 174 -5.58 -34.23 -16.96
C CYS A 174 -5.23 -35.58 -17.58
N MET A 175 -4.58 -36.45 -16.81
CA MET A 175 -4.67 -37.89 -17.09
C MET A 175 -6.05 -38.33 -16.62
N VAL A 176 -6.84 -38.78 -17.60
CA VAL A 176 -8.18 -39.36 -17.47
C VAL A 176 -8.14 -40.61 -16.59
#